data_AF-A0A518VCV6-F1
#
_entry.id   AF-A0A518VCV6-F1
#
_cell.length_a   1.000
_cell.length_b   1.000
_cell.length_c   1.000
_cell.angle_alpha   90.00
_cell.angle_beta   90.00
_cell.angle_gamma   90.00
#
_symmetry.space_group_name_H-M   'P 1'
#
loop_
_entity.id
_entity.type
_entity.pdbx_description
1 polymer ?
#
loop_
_entity_poly.entity_id
_entity_poly.type
_entity_poly.pdbx_seq_one_letter_code
_entity_poly.pdbx_strand_id
1 'polypeptide(L)'
;MVAKGQYTQDEVKSWFESYQCRLLSSYVNQKSELVYSCKCGKEMHNTFQRLKKFCKDPYCINCRREENRKKIYEEVIEVIMKYNL
;
A
#
# COMPACT_ATOMS: atom_id res chain seq x y z
N MET A 1 -11.18 25.84 10.53
CA MET A 1 -9.88 25.49 9.91
C MET A 1 -9.56 24.05 10.30
N VAL A 2 -9.64 23.10 9.36
CA VAL A 2 -9.34 21.69 9.65
C VAL A 2 -7.83 21.55 9.83
N ALA A 3 -7.40 20.96 10.95
CA ALA A 3 -6.00 20.88 11.34
C ALA A 3 -5.17 20.14 10.28
N LYS A 4 -4.00 20.71 9.97
CA LYS A 4 -3.00 20.23 9.02
C LYS A 4 -2.41 18.91 9.52
N GLY A 5 -3.10 17.80 9.29
CA GLY A 5 -2.72 16.48 9.79
C GLY A 5 -3.86 15.47 9.92
N GLN A 6 -5.09 15.80 9.58
CA GLN A 6 -6.19 14.82 9.62
C GLN A 6 -6.65 14.48 8.21
N TYR A 7 -6.50 13.21 7.83
CA TYR A 7 -7.06 12.68 6.59
C TYR A 7 -8.58 12.50 6.73
N THR A 8 -9.30 12.60 5.63
CA THR A 8 -10.73 12.27 5.56
C THR A 8 -10.94 10.79 5.26
N GLN A 9 -12.17 10.29 5.48
CA GLN A 9 -12.57 8.93 5.08
C GLN A 9 -12.27 8.68 3.59
N ASP A 10 -12.60 9.62 2.72
CA ASP A 10 -12.48 9.47 1.27
C ASP A 10 -11.01 9.51 0.81
N GLU A 11 -10.18 10.33 1.45
CA GLU A 11 -8.73 10.35 1.19
C GLU A 11 -8.08 9.02 1.58
N VAL A 12 -8.46 8.46 2.74
CA VAL A 12 -7.95 7.17 3.20
C VAL A 12 -8.41 6.06 2.25
N LYS A 13 -9.69 6.06 1.85
CA LYS A 13 -10.24 5.09 0.90
C LYS A 13 -9.53 5.15 -0.45
N SER A 14 -9.38 6.35 -1.01
CA SER A 14 -8.68 6.57 -2.30
C SER A 14 -7.22 6.11 -2.23
N TRP A 15 -6.57 6.29 -1.08
CA TRP A 15 -5.20 5.78 -0.89
C TRP A 15 -5.13 4.26 -0.90
N PHE A 16 -6.11 3.52 -0.37
CA PHE A 16 -6.10 2.06 -0.52
C PHE A 16 -6.37 1.63 -1.97
N GLU A 17 -7.30 2.30 -2.64
CA GLU A 17 -7.69 1.99 -4.02
C GLU A 17 -6.55 2.22 -5.02
N SER A 18 -5.68 3.21 -4.79
CA SER A 18 -4.50 3.44 -5.64
C SER A 18 -3.46 2.29 -5.59
N TYR A 19 -3.54 1.41 -4.58
CA TYR A 19 -2.77 0.17 -4.48
C TYR A 19 -3.63 -1.06 -4.79
N GLN A 20 -4.81 -0.92 -5.39
CA GLN A 20 -5.74 -2.03 -5.61
C GLN A 20 -6.14 -2.76 -4.32
N CYS A 21 -6.00 -2.11 -3.17
CA CYS A 21 -6.49 -2.56 -1.88
C CYS A 21 -7.85 -1.91 -1.60
N ARG A 22 -8.61 -2.45 -0.66
CA ARG A 22 -9.93 -1.91 -0.29
C ARG A 22 -10.02 -1.70 1.21
N LEU A 23 -10.37 -0.49 1.63
CA LEU A 23 -10.71 -0.20 3.01
C LEU A 23 -12.03 -0.88 3.38
N LEU A 24 -12.05 -1.65 4.47
CA LEU A 24 -13.23 -2.40 4.93
C LEU A 24 -13.88 -1.76 6.16
N SER A 25 -13.12 -1.03 6.97
CA SER A 25 -13.64 -0.33 8.16
C SER A 25 -13.81 1.18 7.94
N SER A 26 -14.64 1.83 8.76
CA SER A 26 -14.67 3.29 8.86
C SER A 26 -13.38 3.81 9.48
N TYR A 27 -12.88 4.92 8.95
CA TYR A 27 -11.73 5.64 9.44
C TYR A 27 -12.16 6.69 10.47
N VAL A 28 -11.55 6.62 11.66
CA VAL A 28 -11.80 7.56 12.76
C VAL A 28 -10.66 8.58 12.85
N ASN A 29 -9.42 8.08 12.92
CA ASN A 29 -8.21 8.87 12.93
C ASN A 29 -7.00 7.99 12.56
N GLN A 30 -5.82 8.59 12.40
CA GLN A 30 -4.63 7.87 11.91
C GLN A 30 -4.10 6.78 12.85
N LYS A 31 -4.41 6.86 14.15
CA LYS A 31 -3.91 5.94 15.19
C LYS A 31 -4.90 4.83 15.49
N SER A 32 -6.17 4.99 15.12
CA SER A 32 -7.17 3.94 15.18
C SER A 32 -6.82 2.80 14.22
N GLU A 33 -7.13 1.58 14.65
CA GLU A 33 -7.00 0.39 13.82
C GLU A 33 -7.96 0.44 12.64
N LEU A 34 -7.47 0.02 11.47
CA LEU A 34 -8.23 -0.14 10.24
C LEU A 34 -8.20 -1.59 9.79
N VAL A 35 -9.34 -2.05 9.30
CA VAL A 35 -9.48 -3.31 8.58
C VAL A 35 -9.54 -2.99 7.10
N TYR A 36 -8.74 -3.69 6.31
CA TYR A 36 -8.69 -3.52 4.86
C TYR A 36 -8.31 -4.83 4.17
N SER A 37 -8.70 -5.00 2.92
CA SER A 37 -8.27 -6.14 2.09
C SER A 37 -7.10 -5.74 1.20
N CYS A 38 -6.05 -6.56 1.18
CA CYS A 38 -4.97 -6.47 0.21
C CYS A 38 -5.48 -6.74 -1.21
N LYS A 39 -4.71 -6.39 -2.25
CA LYS A 39 -5.02 -6.71 -3.66
C LYS A 39 -5.27 -8.18 -3.97
N CYS A 40 -4.72 -9.09 -3.16
CA CYS A 40 -5.00 -10.53 -3.25
C CYS A 40 -6.25 -10.99 -2.49
N GLY A 41 -7.02 -10.06 -1.90
CA GLY A 41 -8.21 -10.35 -1.09
C GLY A 41 -7.91 -10.69 0.37
N LYS A 42 -6.65 -10.89 0.77
CA LYS A 42 -6.30 -11.14 2.19
C LYS A 42 -6.65 -9.95 3.06
N GLU A 43 -7.44 -10.18 4.11
CA GLU A 43 -7.73 -9.19 5.14
C GLU A 43 -6.48 -8.86 5.97
N MET A 44 -6.31 -7.59 6.29
CA MET A 44 -5.17 -7.02 6.99
C MET A 44 -5.67 -5.98 8.01
N HIS A 45 -4.91 -5.86 9.09
CA HIS A 45 -5.21 -4.97 10.21
C HIS A 45 -4.00 -4.07 10.46
N ASN A 46 -4.20 -2.75 10.44
CA ASN A 46 -3.12 -1.79 10.65
C ASN A 46 -3.66 -0.38 10.95
N THR A 47 -2.81 0.53 11.42
CA THR A 47 -3.16 1.95 11.54
C THR A 47 -2.76 2.72 10.28
N PHE A 48 -3.53 3.75 9.92
CA PHE A 48 -3.19 4.57 8.75
C PHE A 48 -1.84 5.29 8.93
N GLN A 49 -1.52 5.72 10.15
CA GLN A 49 -0.22 6.32 10.47
C GLN A 49 0.93 5.37 10.14
N ARG A 50 0.81 4.09 10.53
CA ARG A 50 1.85 3.08 10.28
C ARG A 50 2.02 2.81 8.79
N LEU A 51 0.90 2.66 8.08
CA LEU A 51 0.89 2.42 6.65
C LEU A 51 1.49 3.59 5.87
N LYS A 52 1.10 4.83 6.16
CA LYS A 52 1.51 6.00 5.39
C LYS A 52 2.94 6.48 5.69
N LYS A 53 3.39 6.36 6.93
CA LYS A 53 4.70 6.88 7.37
C LYS A 53 5.83 5.85 7.28
N PHE A 54 5.54 4.59 7.57
CA PHE A 54 6.59 3.57 7.75
C PHE A 54 6.51 2.42 6.74
N CYS A 55 5.37 2.24 6.07
CA CYS A 55 5.23 1.23 5.04
C CYS A 55 5.28 1.89 3.65
N LYS A 56 5.82 1.18 2.66
CA LYS A 56 5.80 1.64 1.25
C LYS A 56 4.44 1.41 0.59
N ASP A 57 3.73 0.39 1.08
CA ASP A 57 2.50 -0.14 0.50
C ASP A 57 1.62 -0.77 1.61
N PRO A 58 0.30 -0.88 1.38
CA PRO A 58 -0.60 -1.64 2.24
C PRO A 58 -0.57 -3.16 1.97
N TYR A 59 0.37 -3.68 1.17
CA TYR A 59 0.31 -5.08 0.77
C TYR A 59 0.59 -6.05 1.91
N CYS A 60 -0.01 -7.24 1.80
CA CYS A 60 0.41 -8.38 2.59
C CYS A 60 1.84 -8.80 2.18
N ILE A 61 2.50 -9.58 3.04
CA ILE A 61 3.89 -10.01 2.81
C ILE A 61 4.08 -10.77 1.47
N ASN A 62 3.09 -11.54 1.04
CA ASN A 62 3.18 -12.32 -0.20
C ASN A 62 3.15 -11.40 -1.43
N CYS A 63 2.16 -10.50 -1.51
CA CYS A 63 2.09 -9.52 -2.59
C CYS A 63 3.30 -8.58 -2.62
N ARG A 64 3.86 -8.23 -1.45
CA ARG A 64 5.09 -7.43 -1.40
C ARG A 64 6.30 -8.16 -1.96
N ARG A 65 6.46 -9.44 -1.61
CA ARG A 65 7.53 -10.29 -2.14
C ARG A 65 7.39 -10.49 -3.65
N GLU A 66 6.17 -10.67 -4.13
CA GLU A 66 5.87 -10.77 -5.55
C GLU A 66 6.23 -9.47 -6.29
N GLU A 67 5.82 -8.32 -5.76
CA GLU A 67 6.11 -7.00 -6.34
C GLU A 67 7.61 -6.73 -6.43
N ASN A 68 8.35 -7.03 -5.35
CA ASN A 68 9.81 -6.88 -5.35
C ASN A 68 10.48 -7.81 -6.36
N ARG A 69 9.97 -9.04 -6.53
CA ARG A 69 10.51 -9.97 -7.51
C ARG A 69 10.32 -9.45 -8.94
N LYS A 70 9.14 -8.90 -9.26
CA LYS A 70 8.86 -8.29 -10.58
C LYS A 70 9.83 -7.16 -10.88
N LYS A 71 10.06 -6.26 -9.93
CA LYS A 71 11.03 -5.17 -10.06
C LYS A 71 12.45 -5.67 -10.33
N ILE A 72 12.89 -6.70 -9.61
CA ILE A 72 14.22 -7.29 -9.84
C ILE A 72 14.32 -7.85 -11.28
N TYR A 73 13.28 -8.53 -11.77
CA TYR A 73 13.28 -9.03 -13.14
C TYR A 73 13.31 -7.89 -14.17
N GLU A 74 12.54 -6.83 -13.96
CA GLU A 74 12.55 -5.63 -14.80
C GLU A 74 13.94 -4.98 -14.82
N GLU A 75 14.56 -4.77 -13.66
CA GLU A 75 15.92 -4.24 -13.53
C GLU A 75 16.95 -5.12 -14.26
N VAL A 76 16.83 -6.45 -14.16
CA VAL A 76 17.72 -7.40 -14.86
C VAL A 76 17.52 -7.32 -16.37
N ILE A 77 16.27 -7.25 -16.85
CA ILE A 77 15.96 -7.12 -18.28
C ILE A 77 16.54 -5.82 -18.83
N GLU A 78 16.38 -4.71 -18.11
CA GLU A 78 16.96 -3.41 -18.49
C GLU A 78 18.48 -3.48 -18.64
N VAL A 79 19.17 -4.17 -17.71
CA VAL A 79 20.61 -4.38 -17.80
C VAL A 79 20.97 -5.23 -19.02
N ILE A 80 20.29 -6.36 -19.25
CA ILE A 80 20.55 -7.22 -20.43
C ILE A 80 20.38 -6.43 -21.73
N MET A 81 19.27 -5.69 -21.87
CA MET A 81 18.98 -4.87 -23.05
C MET A 81 20.01 -3.75 -23.23
N LYS A 82 20.47 -3.11 -22.15
CA LYS A 82 21.47 -2.04 -22.20
C LYS A 82 22.82 -2.53 -22.73
N TYR A 83 23.19 -3.77 -22.40
CA TYR A 83 24.49 -4.35 -22.76
C TYR A 83 24.43 -5.33 -23.93
N ASN A 84 23.26 -5.52 -24.59
CA ASN A 84 23.02 -6.49 -25.67
C ASN A 84 23.58 -7.89 -25.35
N LEU A 85 23.40 -8.34 -24.10
CA LEU A 85 23.79 -9.68 -23.64
C LEU A 85 22.85 -10.76 -24.18
#